data_AF-A0A3P8QY87-F1
#
_entry.id   AF-A0A3P8QY87-F1
#
_cell.length_a   1.000
_cell.length_b   1.000
_cell.length_c   1.000
_cell.angle_alpha   90.00
_cell.angle_beta   90.00
_cell.angle_gamma   90.00
#
_symmetry.space_group_name_H-M   'P 1'
#
loop_
_entity.id
_entity.type
_entity.pdbx_description
1 polymer ?
#
loop_
_entity_poly.entity_id
_entity_poly.type
_entity_poly.pdbx_seq_one_letter_code
_entity_poly.pdbx_strand_id
1 'polypeptide(L)'
;MPTNKASNPKKTKGGKEKKEGKRDSKTDKESDVEKAKANAVLWELRLKATEQSLRDYTESCQKVARANEHLTNQLYHAEKDAIHIADWCVFITVDSFFSVSLLCCKLFRRLKDALHSVIKERDCLIDKLKYHIKEAEDLQKLAKLLTEENTSLALDKSMLELTVKDNAAQMGTQKQKLTELRAEVASLEEALQLKAVEIEQQEKKEKANLVTIQASQVELDKLQKVLAMREKEMKHVKQLASTIVAKRQELEEFFHEALGHVRKEIKDSRLQYRQEALQSYRRRFREATAGKIKFPPIRTFHKTAHMTLKCDFIFEISDLTWEQKEQVLRLLFAKMNGCRESQVSRQVALPASTEKRSFTENDVAG
;
A
#
# COMPACT_ATOMS: atom_id res chain seq x y z
N MET A 1 -124.07 18.98 -88.75
CA MET A 1 -125.28 19.84 -88.66
C MET A 1 -124.94 21.21 -89.22
N PRO A 2 -125.84 21.92 -89.93
CA PRO A 2 -126.91 21.50 -90.85
C PRO A 2 -126.62 21.96 -92.32
N THR A 3 -126.88 21.23 -93.41
CA THR A 3 -128.16 20.94 -94.15
C THR A 3 -128.83 22.21 -94.72
N ASN A 4 -129.37 22.32 -95.95
CA ASN A 4 -130.14 21.36 -96.76
C ASN A 4 -130.37 21.86 -98.21
N LYS A 5 -130.73 20.93 -99.09
CA LYS A 5 -131.21 21.07 -100.48
C LYS A 5 -132.71 21.45 -100.56
N ALA A 6 -133.14 22.07 -101.67
CA ALA A 6 -134.41 21.84 -102.42
C ALA A 6 -134.51 22.91 -103.54
N SER A 7 -134.40 22.62 -104.83
CA SER A 7 -135.36 22.00 -105.79
C SER A 7 -136.53 22.89 -106.27
N ASN A 8 -136.45 23.22 -107.56
CA ASN A 8 -137.41 23.83 -108.53
C ASN A 8 -138.91 23.44 -108.41
N PRO A 9 -139.85 24.20 -109.02
CA PRO A 9 -140.48 23.72 -110.27
C PRO A 9 -141.02 24.75 -111.32
N LYS A 10 -140.89 24.35 -112.61
CA LYS A 10 -141.79 24.38 -113.79
C LYS A 10 -142.74 25.56 -114.16
N LYS A 11 -142.53 26.10 -115.38
CA LYS A 11 -143.39 26.16 -116.62
C LYS A 11 -144.92 26.19 -116.43
N THR A 12 -145.73 27.08 -117.01
CA THR A 12 -146.09 27.40 -118.44
C THR A 12 -147.34 28.34 -118.36
N LYS A 13 -147.79 29.17 -119.30
CA LYS A 13 -148.30 28.90 -120.68
C LYS A 13 -149.01 30.18 -121.22
N GLY A 14 -148.95 30.42 -122.54
CA GLY A 14 -149.98 31.02 -123.44
C GLY A 14 -150.50 32.45 -123.15
N GLY A 15 -150.62 33.39 -124.09
CA GLY A 15 -150.77 33.33 -125.54
C GLY A 15 -152.23 33.59 -125.96
N LYS A 16 -152.50 34.68 -126.71
CA LYS A 16 -153.58 34.84 -127.72
C LYS A 16 -153.47 36.25 -128.36
N GLU A 17 -153.17 36.41 -129.66
CA GLU A 17 -154.10 36.44 -130.84
C GLU A 17 -155.11 37.61 -130.78
N LYS A 18 -155.51 38.37 -131.81
CA LYS A 18 -155.36 38.41 -133.29
C LYS A 18 -156.20 39.61 -133.80
N LYS A 19 -156.11 39.95 -135.11
CA LYS A 19 -157.01 40.81 -135.95
C LYS A 19 -156.93 42.33 -135.73
N GLU A 20 -157.04 43.22 -136.73
CA GLU A 20 -157.65 43.15 -138.08
C GLU A 20 -157.01 44.26 -138.97
N GLY A 21 -157.05 44.11 -140.30
CA GLY A 21 -156.54 45.12 -141.24
C GLY A 21 -157.56 46.17 -141.68
N LYS A 22 -157.08 47.11 -142.51
CA LYS A 22 -157.78 47.87 -143.59
C LYS A 22 -158.36 49.26 -143.26
N ARG A 23 -157.63 50.34 -143.59
CA ARG A 23 -157.92 51.40 -144.62
C ARG A 23 -157.03 52.62 -144.41
N ASP A 24 -156.74 53.30 -145.52
CA ASP A 24 -155.87 54.47 -145.69
C ASP A 24 -156.14 55.67 -144.76
N SER A 25 -155.06 56.28 -144.22
CA SER A 25 -154.70 57.72 -144.35
C SER A 25 -153.79 58.24 -143.19
N LYS A 26 -152.47 58.15 -143.41
CA LYS A 26 -151.39 59.11 -143.06
C LYS A 26 -151.26 59.66 -141.60
N THR A 27 -150.73 58.87 -140.65
CA THR A 27 -149.88 59.37 -139.51
C THR A 27 -149.15 58.21 -138.80
N ASP A 28 -147.80 58.12 -138.86
CA ASP A 28 -146.99 57.18 -138.04
C ASP A 28 -145.47 57.50 -138.09
N LYS A 29 -144.93 58.18 -137.06
CA LYS A 29 -143.48 58.35 -136.75
C LYS A 29 -143.14 58.59 -135.27
N GLU A 30 -144.12 58.68 -134.36
CA GLU A 30 -143.88 59.20 -132.99
C GLU A 30 -143.80 58.11 -131.88
N SER A 31 -144.40 56.92 -132.04
CA SER A 31 -144.49 55.91 -130.95
C SER A 31 -143.28 54.96 -130.80
N ASP A 32 -142.59 54.61 -131.89
CA ASP A 32 -141.37 53.78 -131.83
C ASP A 32 -140.16 54.55 -131.28
N VAL A 33 -140.17 55.87 -131.46
CA VAL A 33 -139.15 56.78 -130.93
C VAL A 33 -139.18 56.77 -129.40
N GLU A 34 -140.35 56.69 -128.76
CA GLU A 34 -140.46 56.66 -127.30
C GLU A 34 -139.99 55.35 -126.68
N LYS A 35 -140.25 54.20 -127.31
CA LYS A 35 -139.72 52.90 -126.83
C LYS A 35 -138.21 52.82 -126.96
N ALA A 36 -137.65 53.33 -128.05
CA ALA A 36 -136.20 53.41 -128.24
C ALA A 36 -135.55 54.34 -127.19
N LYS A 37 -136.19 55.48 -126.88
CA LYS A 37 -135.77 56.38 -125.79
C LYS A 37 -135.81 55.69 -124.43
N ALA A 38 -136.87 54.96 -124.10
CA ALA A 38 -136.97 54.23 -122.83
C ALA A 38 -135.91 53.12 -122.71
N ASN A 39 -135.62 52.41 -123.81
CA ASN A 39 -134.57 51.39 -123.84
C ASN A 39 -133.17 52.02 -123.76
N ALA A 40 -132.94 53.15 -124.42
CA ALA A 40 -131.69 53.92 -124.30
C ALA A 40 -131.45 54.41 -122.86
N VAL A 41 -132.48 54.95 -122.20
CA VAL A 41 -132.41 55.33 -120.78
C VAL A 41 -132.17 54.11 -119.88
N LEU A 42 -132.77 52.96 -120.18
CA LEU A 42 -132.51 51.71 -119.47
C LEU A 42 -131.05 51.28 -119.63
N TRP A 43 -130.49 51.33 -120.85
CA TRP A 43 -129.08 51.04 -121.11
C TRP A 43 -128.14 52.06 -120.48
N GLU A 44 -128.49 53.34 -120.44
CA GLU A 44 -127.73 54.36 -119.72
C GLU A 44 -127.73 54.14 -118.20
N LEU A 45 -128.87 53.80 -117.61
CA LEU A 45 -128.95 53.47 -116.19
C LEU A 45 -128.17 52.19 -115.88
N ARG A 46 -128.23 51.19 -116.76
CA ARG A 46 -127.46 49.95 -116.62
C ARG A 46 -125.96 50.23 -116.75
N LEU A 47 -125.56 51.07 -117.70
CA LEU A 47 -124.19 51.54 -117.86
C LEU A 47 -123.71 52.29 -116.61
N LYS A 48 -124.48 53.26 -116.11
CA LYS A 48 -124.17 54.00 -114.87
C LYS A 48 -124.08 53.09 -113.65
N ALA A 49 -124.98 52.10 -113.52
CA ALA A 49 -124.93 51.12 -112.44
C ALA A 49 -123.68 50.23 -112.55
N THR A 50 -123.31 49.79 -113.76
CA THR A 50 -122.08 49.02 -113.99
C THR A 50 -120.82 49.85 -113.78
N GLU A 51 -120.79 51.10 -114.24
CA GLU A 51 -119.69 52.05 -114.01
C GLU A 51 -119.54 52.38 -112.53
N GLN A 52 -120.65 52.54 -111.81
CA GLN A 52 -120.63 52.74 -110.36
C GLN A 52 -120.09 51.50 -109.66
N SER A 53 -120.56 50.30 -110.00
CA SER A 53 -120.04 49.06 -109.44
C SER A 53 -118.55 48.85 -109.75
N LEU A 54 -118.07 49.27 -110.92
CA LEU A 54 -116.67 49.23 -111.29
C LEU A 54 -115.84 50.27 -110.52
N ARG A 55 -116.36 51.49 -110.34
CA ARG A 55 -115.75 52.52 -109.47
C ARG A 55 -115.65 52.03 -108.03
N ASP A 56 -116.73 51.49 -107.49
CA ASP A 56 -116.76 50.97 -106.12
C ASP A 56 -115.80 49.78 -105.95
N TYR A 57 -115.75 48.88 -106.95
CA TYR A 57 -114.81 47.76 -106.97
C TYR A 57 -113.36 48.22 -107.07
N THR A 58 -113.05 49.18 -107.94
CA THR A 58 -111.70 49.74 -108.08
C THR A 58 -111.26 50.50 -106.83
N GLU A 59 -112.14 51.28 -106.22
CA GLU A 59 -111.89 51.95 -104.95
C GLU A 59 -111.67 50.94 -103.81
N SER A 60 -112.46 49.85 -103.78
CA SER A 60 -112.27 48.75 -102.82
C SER A 60 -110.92 48.06 -103.03
N CYS A 61 -110.54 47.76 -104.27
CA CYS A 61 -109.22 47.20 -104.59
C CYS A 61 -108.08 48.14 -104.17
N GLN A 62 -108.22 49.46 -104.38
CA GLN A 62 -107.24 50.44 -103.95
C GLN A 62 -107.14 50.55 -102.41
N LYS A 63 -108.28 50.53 -101.70
CA LYS A 63 -108.30 50.51 -100.22
C LYS A 63 -107.58 49.27 -99.68
N VAL A 64 -107.88 48.10 -100.26
CA VAL A 64 -107.20 46.85 -99.89
C VAL A 64 -105.71 46.91 -100.23
N ALA A 65 -105.32 47.47 -101.38
CA ALA A 65 -103.92 47.62 -101.74
C ALA A 65 -103.16 48.53 -100.75
N ARG A 66 -103.73 49.69 -100.39
CA ARG A 66 -103.15 50.60 -99.39
C ARG A 66 -103.07 49.97 -98.01
N ALA A 67 -104.12 49.24 -97.60
CA ALA A 67 -104.12 48.52 -96.33
C ALA A 67 -103.07 47.40 -96.31
N ASN A 68 -102.95 46.64 -97.40
CA ASN A 68 -101.92 45.61 -97.55
C ASN A 68 -100.51 46.22 -97.52
N GLU A 69 -100.28 47.32 -98.23
CA GLU A 69 -99.00 48.05 -98.20
C GLU A 69 -98.69 48.54 -96.78
N HIS A 70 -99.67 49.14 -96.10
CA HIS A 70 -99.52 49.59 -94.72
C HIS A 70 -99.21 48.43 -93.75
N LEU A 71 -99.95 47.33 -93.83
CA LEU A 71 -99.71 46.13 -93.03
C LEU A 71 -98.35 45.50 -93.35
N THR A 72 -97.93 45.48 -94.61
CA THR A 72 -96.62 44.97 -95.02
C THR A 72 -95.50 45.81 -94.43
N ASN A 73 -95.62 47.13 -94.46
CA ASN A 73 -94.65 48.03 -93.83
C ASN A 73 -94.65 47.89 -92.30
N GLN A 74 -95.81 47.77 -91.66
CA GLN A 74 -95.90 47.50 -90.21
C GLN A 74 -95.25 46.17 -89.83
N LEU A 75 -95.51 45.10 -90.59
CA LEU A 75 -94.89 43.80 -90.39
C LEU A 75 -93.38 43.87 -90.57
N TYR A 76 -92.91 44.55 -91.61
CA TYR A 76 -91.48 44.76 -91.86
C TYR A 76 -90.78 45.50 -90.70
N HIS A 77 -91.39 46.58 -90.20
CA HIS A 77 -90.85 47.31 -89.05
C HIS A 77 -90.88 46.47 -87.76
N ALA A 78 -91.97 45.75 -87.50
CA ALA A 78 -92.09 44.87 -86.34
C ALA A 78 -91.08 43.71 -86.37
N GLU A 79 -90.84 43.09 -87.54
CA GLU A 79 -89.79 42.08 -87.72
C GLU A 79 -88.41 42.68 -87.45
N LYS A 80 -88.13 43.88 -87.98
CA LYS A 80 -86.85 44.54 -87.76
C LYS A 80 -86.61 44.86 -86.29
N ASP A 81 -87.61 45.38 -85.58
CA ASP A 81 -87.53 45.66 -84.15
C ASP A 81 -87.39 44.36 -83.33
N ALA A 82 -88.12 43.30 -83.70
CA ALA A 82 -88.00 41.99 -83.07
C ALA A 82 -86.59 41.39 -83.23
N ILE A 83 -85.98 41.53 -84.41
CA ILE A 83 -84.59 41.13 -84.66
C ILE A 83 -83.63 41.96 -83.81
N HIS A 84 -83.77 43.29 -83.78
CA HIS A 84 -82.92 44.15 -82.96
C HIS A 84 -83.00 43.82 -81.46
N ILE A 85 -84.21 43.56 -80.95
CA ILE A 85 -84.41 43.17 -79.55
C ILE A 85 -83.83 41.78 -79.29
N ALA A 86 -84.04 40.82 -80.19
CA ALA A 86 -83.47 39.47 -80.07
C ALA A 86 -81.94 39.53 -80.07
N ASP A 87 -81.33 40.25 -81.01
CA ASP A 87 -79.88 40.47 -81.09
C ASP A 87 -79.35 41.13 -79.82
N TRP A 88 -80.05 42.14 -79.29
CA TRP A 88 -79.68 42.81 -78.04
C TRP A 88 -79.78 41.89 -76.82
N CYS A 89 -80.84 41.09 -76.70
CA CYS A 89 -81.00 40.10 -75.64
C CYS A 89 -79.92 38.99 -75.73
N VAL A 90 -79.60 38.52 -76.94
CA VAL A 90 -78.51 37.55 -77.17
C VAL A 90 -77.16 38.16 -76.79
N PHE A 91 -76.90 39.41 -77.19
CA PHE A 91 -75.66 40.11 -76.82
C PHE A 91 -75.51 40.24 -75.30
N ILE A 92 -76.55 40.69 -74.58
CA ILE A 92 -76.52 40.83 -73.12
C ILE A 92 -76.34 39.48 -72.42
N THR A 93 -77.04 38.43 -72.87
CA THR A 93 -76.95 37.10 -72.25
C THR A 93 -75.57 36.48 -72.46
N VAL A 94 -74.99 36.60 -73.65
CA VAL A 94 -73.63 36.12 -73.96
C VAL A 94 -72.57 36.93 -73.20
N ASP A 95 -72.68 38.27 -73.15
CA ASP A 95 -71.76 39.13 -72.41
C ASP A 95 -71.83 38.86 -70.89
N SER A 96 -73.04 38.69 -70.35
CA SER A 96 -73.25 38.30 -68.95
C SER A 96 -72.65 36.92 -68.65
N PHE A 97 -72.83 35.94 -69.55
CA PHE A 97 -72.24 34.61 -69.41
C PHE A 97 -70.71 34.66 -69.47
N PHE A 98 -70.13 35.43 -70.40
CA PHE A 98 -68.69 35.61 -70.51
C PHE A 98 -68.12 36.32 -69.28
N SER A 99 -68.80 37.35 -68.76
CA SER A 99 -68.43 38.06 -67.54
C SER A 99 -68.44 37.14 -66.31
N VAL A 100 -69.50 36.33 -66.13
CA VAL A 100 -69.60 35.34 -65.06
C VAL A 100 -68.53 34.26 -65.20
N SER A 101 -68.29 33.76 -66.41
CA SER A 101 -67.24 32.77 -66.71
C SER A 101 -65.85 33.33 -66.39
N LEU A 102 -65.55 34.55 -66.82
CA LEU A 102 -64.29 35.24 -66.53
C LEU A 102 -64.10 35.47 -65.02
N LEU A 103 -65.16 35.87 -64.31
CA LEU A 103 -65.13 36.05 -62.86
C LEU A 103 -64.89 34.70 -62.16
N CYS A 104 -65.55 33.63 -62.59
CA CYS A 104 -65.36 32.28 -62.09
C CYS A 104 -63.91 31.80 -62.33
N CYS A 105 -63.35 31.99 -63.53
CA CYS A 105 -61.95 31.67 -63.81
C CYS A 105 -60.97 32.47 -62.94
N LYS A 106 -61.24 33.76 -62.70
CA LYS A 106 -60.43 34.60 -61.80
C LYS A 106 -60.50 34.10 -60.36
N LEU A 107 -61.69 33.77 -59.86
CA LEU A 107 -61.88 33.23 -58.51
C LEU A 107 -61.22 31.85 -58.34
N PHE A 108 -61.40 30.95 -59.31
CA PHE A 108 -60.79 29.63 -59.29
C PHE A 108 -59.25 29.71 -59.29
N ARG A 109 -58.67 30.63 -60.08
CA ARG A 109 -57.22 30.86 -60.08
C ARG A 109 -56.73 31.37 -58.73
N ARG A 110 -57.39 32.38 -58.15
CA ARG A 110 -57.06 32.90 -56.81
C ARG A 110 -57.12 31.81 -55.74
N LEU A 111 -58.16 30.98 -55.78
CA LEU A 111 -58.34 29.88 -54.83
C LEU A 111 -57.26 28.80 -55.02
N LYS A 112 -56.92 28.46 -56.26
CA LYS A 112 -55.84 27.51 -56.58
C LYS A 112 -54.48 28.01 -56.10
N ASP A 113 -54.16 29.27 -56.33
CA ASP A 113 -52.89 29.87 -55.91
C ASP A 113 -52.80 29.95 -54.38
N ALA A 114 -53.89 30.32 -53.70
CA ALA A 114 -53.97 30.31 -52.24
C ALA A 114 -53.80 28.89 -51.67
N LEU A 115 -54.47 27.90 -52.26
CA LEU A 115 -54.33 26.50 -51.86
C LEU A 115 -52.89 26.00 -52.03
N HIS A 116 -52.25 26.29 -53.17
CA HIS A 116 -50.84 25.93 -53.38
C HIS A 116 -49.91 26.62 -52.38
N SER A 117 -50.16 27.89 -52.03
CA SER A 117 -49.38 28.59 -51.00
C SER A 117 -49.48 27.88 -49.64
N VAL A 118 -50.70 27.54 -49.23
CA VAL A 118 -50.95 26.83 -47.96
C VAL A 118 -50.32 25.44 -47.96
N ILE A 119 -50.38 24.70 -49.08
CA ILE A 119 -49.72 23.38 -49.19
C ILE A 119 -48.20 23.53 -49.09
N LYS A 120 -47.61 24.53 -49.76
CA LYS A 120 -46.16 24.78 -49.70
C LYS A 120 -45.72 25.15 -48.28
N GLU A 121 -46.49 25.97 -47.58
CA GLU A 121 -46.25 26.31 -46.17
C GLU A 121 -46.36 25.08 -45.27
N ARG A 122 -47.40 24.26 -45.46
CA ARG A 122 -47.56 22.99 -44.74
C ARG A 122 -46.35 22.08 -44.93
N ASP A 123 -45.86 21.91 -46.17
CA ASP A 123 -44.71 21.04 -46.45
C ASP A 123 -43.42 21.59 -45.83
N CYS A 124 -43.21 22.91 -45.90
CA CYS A 124 -42.10 23.58 -45.21
C CYS A 124 -42.16 23.37 -43.68
N LEU A 125 -43.35 23.50 -43.07
CA LEU A 125 -43.56 23.25 -41.65
C LEU A 125 -43.34 21.79 -41.28
N ILE A 126 -43.78 20.84 -42.11
CA ILE A 126 -43.53 19.41 -41.92
C ILE A 126 -42.03 19.13 -41.92
N ASP A 127 -41.27 19.70 -42.84
CA ASP A 127 -39.82 19.47 -42.91
C ASP A 127 -39.08 20.13 -41.74
N LYS A 128 -39.51 21.31 -41.29
CA LYS A 128 -39.00 21.93 -40.06
C LYS A 128 -39.32 21.10 -38.82
N LEU A 129 -40.53 20.54 -38.72
CA LEU A 129 -40.91 19.64 -37.63
C LEU A 129 -40.06 18.36 -37.63
N LYS A 130 -39.84 17.75 -38.80
CA LYS A 130 -38.93 16.59 -38.93
C LYS A 130 -37.51 16.91 -38.47
N TYR A 131 -37.00 18.09 -38.79
CA TYR A 131 -35.67 18.53 -38.35
C TYR A 131 -35.61 18.61 -36.81
N HIS A 132 -36.57 19.29 -36.18
CA HIS A 132 -36.59 19.41 -34.72
C HIS A 132 -36.84 18.08 -33.99
N ILE A 133 -37.58 17.14 -34.59
CA ILE A 133 -37.71 15.79 -34.04
C ILE A 133 -36.35 15.09 -34.01
N LYS A 134 -35.59 15.14 -35.12
CA LYS A 134 -34.25 14.55 -35.17
C LYS A 134 -33.30 15.19 -34.16
N GLU A 135 -33.32 16.52 -34.07
CA GLU A 135 -32.53 17.28 -33.10
C GLU A 135 -32.87 16.87 -31.66
N ALA A 136 -34.17 16.72 -31.34
CA ALA A 136 -34.61 16.25 -30.03
C ALA A 136 -34.18 14.80 -29.74
N GLU A 137 -34.22 13.91 -30.73
CA GLU A 137 -33.73 12.53 -30.60
C GLU A 137 -32.22 12.49 -30.35
N ASP A 138 -31.43 13.30 -31.04
CA ASP A 138 -29.97 13.34 -30.86
C ASP A 138 -29.59 13.95 -29.51
N LEU A 139 -30.30 15.00 -29.07
CA LEU A 139 -30.18 15.54 -27.71
C LEU A 139 -30.54 14.51 -26.64
N GLN A 140 -31.58 13.69 -26.88
CA GLN A 140 -31.97 12.62 -25.96
C GLN A 140 -30.89 11.53 -25.88
N LYS A 141 -30.26 11.16 -27.00
CA LYS A 141 -29.12 10.22 -27.02
C LYS A 141 -27.94 10.78 -26.23
N LEU A 142 -27.59 12.05 -26.44
CA LEU A 142 -26.50 12.70 -25.71
C LEU A 142 -26.79 12.81 -24.21
N ALA A 143 -28.02 13.13 -23.83
CA ALA A 143 -28.44 13.14 -22.43
C ALA A 143 -28.29 11.76 -21.78
N LYS A 144 -28.67 10.68 -22.47
CA LYS A 144 -28.48 9.30 -21.98
C LYS A 144 -27.00 8.97 -21.80
N LEU A 145 -26.16 9.26 -22.80
CA LEU A 145 -24.71 9.03 -22.71
C LEU A 145 -24.08 9.80 -21.54
N LEU A 146 -24.46 11.07 -21.36
CA LEU A 146 -23.96 11.89 -20.26
C LEU A 146 -24.45 11.37 -18.90
N THR A 147 -25.66 10.81 -18.81
CA THR A 147 -26.11 10.16 -17.56
C THR A 147 -25.34 8.87 -17.28
N GLU A 148 -25.08 8.05 -18.30
CA GLU A 148 -24.28 6.82 -18.18
C GLU A 148 -22.85 7.15 -17.72
N GLU A 149 -22.21 8.15 -18.34
CA GLU A 149 -20.87 8.62 -17.96
C GLU A 149 -20.85 9.20 -16.54
N ASN A 150 -21.86 9.98 -16.15
CA ASN A 150 -21.95 10.47 -14.77
C ASN A 150 -22.09 9.32 -13.76
N THR A 151 -22.83 8.27 -14.10
CA THR A 151 -22.94 7.09 -13.23
C THR A 151 -21.61 6.31 -13.14
N SER A 152 -20.87 6.14 -14.24
CA SER A 152 -19.57 5.47 -14.21
C SER A 152 -18.54 6.29 -13.44
N LEU A 153 -18.46 7.61 -13.68
CA LEU A 153 -17.57 8.50 -12.93
C LEU A 153 -17.89 8.53 -11.44
N ALA A 154 -19.17 8.44 -11.06
CA ALA A 154 -19.57 8.34 -9.66
C ALA A 154 -19.09 7.03 -9.00
N LEU A 155 -19.17 5.90 -9.72
CA LEU A 155 -18.65 4.62 -9.26
C LEU A 155 -17.11 4.64 -9.14
N ASP A 156 -16.41 5.17 -10.14
CA ASP A 156 -14.96 5.30 -10.13
C ASP A 156 -14.48 6.22 -8.98
N LYS A 157 -15.18 7.33 -8.74
CA LYS A 157 -14.91 8.20 -7.59
C LYS A 157 -15.05 7.44 -6.27
N SER A 158 -16.11 6.66 -6.10
CA SER A 158 -16.34 5.85 -4.89
C SER A 158 -15.25 4.79 -4.69
N MET A 159 -14.87 4.09 -5.76
CA MET A 159 -13.79 3.10 -5.75
C MET A 159 -12.45 3.75 -5.39
N LEU A 160 -12.10 4.88 -6.02
CA LEU A 160 -10.88 5.61 -5.72
C LEU A 160 -10.87 6.12 -4.28
N GLU A 161 -11.99 6.63 -3.78
CA GLU A 161 -12.11 7.08 -2.39
C GLU A 161 -11.86 5.93 -1.40
N LEU A 162 -12.37 4.71 -1.68
CA LEU A 162 -12.08 3.53 -0.87
C LEU A 162 -10.59 3.19 -0.89
N THR A 163 -9.96 3.14 -2.07
CA THR A 163 -8.52 2.83 -2.19
C THR A 163 -7.64 3.87 -1.50
N VAL A 164 -8.02 5.15 -1.53
CA VAL A 164 -7.32 6.22 -0.83
C VAL A 164 -7.46 6.04 0.69
N LYS A 165 -8.64 5.68 1.20
CA LYS A 165 -8.85 5.38 2.62
C LYS A 165 -8.02 4.18 3.08
N ASP A 166 -7.99 3.11 2.29
CA ASP A 166 -7.19 1.91 2.59
C ASP A 166 -5.69 2.23 2.59
N ASN A 167 -5.21 2.97 1.59
CA ASN A 167 -3.82 3.42 1.53
C ASN A 167 -3.48 4.34 2.71
N ALA A 168 -4.37 5.25 3.10
CA ALA A 168 -4.17 6.11 4.27
C ALA A 168 -4.08 5.31 5.57
N ALA A 169 -4.93 4.29 5.75
CA ALA A 169 -4.87 3.39 6.89
C ALA A 169 -3.57 2.57 6.90
N GLN A 170 -3.18 1.99 5.76
CA GLN A 170 -1.91 1.27 5.60
C GLN A 170 -0.72 2.16 5.93
N MET A 171 -0.67 3.38 5.40
CA MET A 171 0.37 4.37 5.71
C MET A 171 0.41 4.72 7.20
N GLY A 172 -0.75 4.79 7.87
CA GLY A 172 -0.85 4.95 9.32
C GLY A 172 -0.17 3.81 10.08
N THR A 173 -0.50 2.56 9.74
CA THR A 173 0.11 1.38 10.36
C THR A 173 1.62 1.28 10.10
N GLN A 174 2.07 1.61 8.88
CA GLN A 174 3.50 1.62 8.54
C GLN A 174 4.26 2.71 9.30
N LYS A 175 3.68 3.91 9.46
CA LYS A 175 4.27 4.98 10.27
C LYS A 175 4.42 4.56 11.73
N GLN A 176 3.43 3.89 12.30
CA GLN A 176 3.50 3.34 13.67
C GLN A 176 4.62 2.32 13.81
N LYS A 177 4.72 1.35 12.88
CA LYS A 177 5.83 0.38 12.85
C LYS A 177 7.19 1.04 12.71
N LEU A 178 7.30 2.09 11.87
CA LEU A 178 8.53 2.86 11.74
C LEU A 178 8.91 3.59 13.03
N THR A 179 7.94 4.14 13.77
CA THR A 179 8.23 4.78 15.06
C THR A 179 8.63 3.76 16.13
N GLU A 180 8.03 2.58 16.15
CA GLU A 180 8.38 1.49 17.05
C GLU A 180 9.80 0.97 16.78
N LEU A 181 10.10 0.63 15.52
CA LEU A 181 11.44 0.19 15.11
C LEU A 181 12.52 1.26 15.38
N ARG A 182 12.19 2.55 15.20
CA ARG A 182 13.13 3.64 15.53
C ARG A 182 13.40 3.71 17.03
N ALA A 183 12.39 3.49 17.87
CA ALA A 183 12.57 3.45 19.33
C ALA A 183 13.41 2.23 19.76
N GLU A 184 13.17 1.05 19.16
CA GLU A 184 13.98 -0.14 19.39
C GLU A 184 15.46 0.08 19.01
N VAL A 185 15.72 0.64 17.82
CA VAL A 185 17.08 0.97 17.38
C VAL A 185 17.75 1.94 18.36
N ALA A 186 17.07 3.00 18.81
CA ALA A 186 17.61 3.93 19.80
C ALA A 186 17.98 3.23 21.12
N SER A 187 17.11 2.35 21.63
CA SER A 187 17.39 1.57 22.85
C SER A 187 18.58 0.62 22.70
N LEU A 188 18.73 0.00 21.52
CA LEU A 188 19.85 -0.91 21.25
C LEU A 188 21.16 -0.13 21.09
N GLU A 189 21.12 1.05 20.48
CA GLU A 189 22.25 1.97 20.40
C GLU A 189 22.71 2.42 21.79
N GLU A 190 21.79 2.79 22.68
CA GLU A 190 22.09 3.12 24.08
C GLU A 190 22.72 1.94 24.83
N ALA A 191 22.15 0.72 24.69
CA ALA A 191 22.69 -0.48 25.32
C ALA A 191 24.10 -0.81 24.81
N LEU A 192 24.36 -0.64 23.52
CA LEU A 192 25.70 -0.82 22.92
C LEU A 192 26.69 0.23 23.42
N GLN A 193 26.28 1.49 23.56
CA GLN A 193 27.12 2.54 24.13
C GLN A 193 27.51 2.23 25.57
N LEU A 194 26.55 1.78 26.40
CA LEU A 194 26.82 1.36 27.78
C LEU A 194 27.81 0.19 27.81
N LYS A 195 27.63 -0.82 26.95
CA LYS A 195 28.56 -1.95 26.85
C LYS A 195 29.95 -1.54 26.40
N ALA A 196 30.07 -0.60 25.47
CA ALA A 196 31.37 -0.06 25.05
C ALA A 196 32.09 0.64 26.22
N VAL A 197 31.37 1.43 27.02
CA VAL A 197 31.94 2.09 28.21
C VAL A 197 32.36 1.07 29.28
N GLU A 198 31.55 0.03 29.52
CA GLU A 198 31.90 -1.05 30.46
C GLU A 198 33.19 -1.77 30.04
N ILE A 199 33.35 -2.06 28.74
CA ILE A 199 34.57 -2.67 28.20
C ILE A 199 35.77 -1.76 28.41
N GLU A 200 35.67 -0.47 28.08
CA GLU A 200 36.79 0.47 28.25
C GLU A 200 37.20 0.60 29.73
N GLN A 201 36.23 0.60 30.65
CA GLN A 201 36.52 0.59 32.09
C GLN A 201 37.18 -0.70 32.54
N GLN A 202 36.73 -1.85 32.03
CA GLN A 202 37.32 -3.15 32.33
C GLN A 202 38.76 -3.24 31.82
N GLU A 203 39.04 -2.77 30.60
CA GLU A 203 40.41 -2.69 30.07
C GLU A 203 41.32 -1.82 30.94
N LYS A 204 40.81 -0.69 31.46
CA LYS A 204 41.56 0.17 32.39
C LYS A 204 41.89 -0.57 33.69
N LYS A 205 40.93 -1.31 34.26
CA LYS A 205 41.14 -2.12 35.47
C LYS A 205 42.16 -3.23 35.21
N GLU A 206 42.07 -3.92 34.07
CA GLU A 206 43.01 -4.98 33.69
C GLU A 206 44.42 -4.45 33.49
N LYS A 207 44.59 -3.29 32.84
CA LYS A 207 45.89 -2.61 32.74
C LYS A 207 46.46 -2.25 34.12
N ALA A 208 45.64 -1.74 35.04
CA ALA A 208 46.07 -1.44 36.40
C ALA A 208 46.50 -2.72 37.16
N ASN A 209 45.74 -3.80 37.03
CA ASN A 209 46.08 -5.10 37.62
C ASN A 209 47.37 -5.69 37.03
N LEU A 210 47.62 -5.50 35.73
CA LEU A 210 48.88 -5.93 35.12
C LEU A 210 50.07 -5.20 35.71
N VAL A 211 49.95 -3.89 35.96
CA VAL A 211 51.02 -3.10 36.61
C VAL A 211 51.28 -3.58 38.04
N THR A 212 50.24 -3.91 38.81
CA THR A 212 50.43 -4.44 40.17
C THR A 212 51.05 -5.83 40.19
N ILE A 213 50.70 -6.70 39.22
CA ILE A 213 51.33 -8.02 39.05
C ILE A 213 52.80 -7.86 38.63
N GLN A 214 53.13 -6.92 37.74
CA GLN A 214 54.53 -6.65 37.38
C GLN A 214 55.32 -6.15 38.58
N ALA A 215 54.75 -5.28 39.40
CA ALA A 215 55.38 -4.80 40.62
C ALA A 215 55.64 -5.95 41.62
N SER A 216 54.65 -6.81 41.86
CA SER A 216 54.82 -7.96 42.75
C SER A 216 55.81 -9.00 42.21
N GLN A 217 55.86 -9.21 40.89
CA GLN A 217 56.86 -10.08 40.26
C GLN A 217 58.29 -9.58 40.51
N VAL A 218 58.52 -8.26 40.38
CA VAL A 218 59.83 -7.66 40.67
C VAL A 218 60.23 -7.84 42.14
N GLU A 219 59.28 -7.72 43.06
CA GLU A 219 59.53 -7.99 44.49
C GLU A 219 59.85 -9.47 44.74
N LEU A 220 59.13 -10.38 44.10
CA LEU A 220 59.35 -11.82 44.20
C LEU A 220 60.75 -12.18 43.69
N ASP A 221 61.17 -11.65 42.54
CA ASP A 221 62.51 -11.86 41.99
C ASP A 221 63.62 -11.36 42.94
N LYS A 222 63.40 -10.21 43.60
CA LYS A 222 64.34 -9.69 44.62
C LYS A 222 64.42 -10.64 45.81
N LEU A 223 63.28 -11.09 46.33
CA LEU A 223 63.23 -12.03 47.45
C LEU A 223 63.90 -13.37 47.10
N GLN A 224 63.70 -13.88 45.88
CA GLN A 224 64.31 -15.11 45.41
C GLN A 224 65.84 -14.99 45.35
N LYS A 225 66.39 -13.83 44.94
CA LYS A 225 67.84 -13.56 45.00
C LYS A 225 68.37 -13.54 46.43
N VAL A 226 67.64 -12.91 47.36
CA VAL A 226 68.02 -12.89 48.78
C VAL A 226 68.02 -14.30 49.37
N LEU A 227 67.00 -15.10 49.08
CA LEU A 227 66.95 -16.50 49.52
C LEU A 227 68.14 -17.31 48.99
N ALA A 228 68.47 -17.19 47.71
CA ALA A 228 69.64 -17.88 47.13
C ALA A 228 70.97 -17.48 47.80
N MET A 229 71.13 -16.21 48.18
CA MET A 229 72.30 -15.74 48.95
C MET A 229 72.31 -16.35 50.35
N ARG A 230 71.18 -16.36 51.05
CA ARG A 230 71.05 -17.00 52.37
C ARG A 230 71.32 -18.49 52.33
N GLU A 231 70.90 -19.20 51.29
CA GLU A 231 71.23 -20.61 51.13
C GLU A 231 72.73 -20.87 50.98
N LYS A 232 73.46 -20.00 50.28
CA LYS A 232 74.93 -20.09 50.17
C LYS A 232 75.59 -19.86 51.52
N GLU A 233 75.20 -18.81 52.24
CA GLU A 233 75.66 -18.55 53.61
C GLU A 233 75.39 -19.76 54.53
N MET A 234 74.17 -20.30 54.48
CA MET A 234 73.79 -21.48 55.25
C MET A 234 74.62 -22.71 54.88
N LYS A 235 74.98 -22.91 53.60
CA LYS A 235 75.89 -23.98 53.17
C LYS A 235 77.29 -23.79 53.76
N HIS A 236 77.82 -22.57 53.76
CA HIS A 236 79.12 -22.26 54.38
C HIS A 236 79.11 -22.52 55.89
N VAL A 237 78.06 -22.08 56.59
CA VAL A 237 77.90 -22.33 58.03
C VAL A 237 77.83 -23.83 58.31
N LYS A 238 77.06 -24.59 57.52
CA LYS A 238 77.00 -26.06 57.63
C LYS A 238 78.36 -26.72 57.42
N GLN A 239 79.12 -26.30 56.40
CA GLN A 239 80.48 -26.80 56.14
C GLN A 239 81.40 -26.53 57.33
N LEU A 240 81.40 -25.30 57.86
CA LEU A 240 82.22 -24.94 59.01
C LEU A 240 81.83 -25.76 60.25
N ALA A 241 80.53 -25.91 60.51
CA ALA A 241 80.04 -26.74 61.61
C ALA A 241 80.48 -28.20 61.45
N SER A 242 80.39 -28.78 60.24
CA SER A 242 80.90 -30.13 59.96
C SER A 242 82.41 -30.24 60.18
N THR A 243 83.21 -29.25 59.77
CA THR A 243 84.66 -29.24 60.05
C THR A 243 84.96 -29.18 61.54
N ILE A 244 84.25 -28.35 62.30
CA ILE A 244 84.41 -28.26 63.77
C ILE A 244 84.09 -29.62 64.40
N VAL A 245 83.00 -30.28 63.99
CA VAL A 245 82.63 -31.60 64.50
C VAL A 245 83.68 -32.66 64.13
N ALA A 246 84.18 -32.67 62.89
CA ALA A 246 85.24 -33.61 62.48
C ALA A 246 86.54 -33.39 63.28
N LYS A 247 86.97 -32.14 63.48
CA LYS A 247 88.15 -31.82 64.31
C LYS A 247 87.95 -32.19 65.76
N ARG A 248 86.74 -32.03 66.30
CA ARG A 248 86.40 -32.52 67.62
C ARG A 248 86.48 -34.04 67.70
N GLN A 249 85.96 -34.75 66.71
CA GLN A 249 86.05 -36.21 66.64
C GLN A 249 87.51 -36.68 66.59
N GLU A 250 88.38 -36.07 65.76
CA GLU A 250 89.82 -36.37 65.72
C GLU A 250 90.48 -36.20 67.10
N LEU A 251 90.14 -35.13 67.83
CA LEU A 251 90.63 -34.92 69.19
C LEU A 251 90.11 -35.99 70.15
N GLU A 252 88.83 -36.32 70.09
CA GLU A 252 88.20 -37.34 70.94
C GLU A 252 88.84 -38.73 70.72
N GLU A 253 89.13 -39.09 69.46
CA GLU A 253 89.85 -40.31 69.08
C GLU A 253 91.28 -40.33 69.67
N PHE A 254 92.04 -39.24 69.48
CA PHE A 254 93.39 -39.10 70.06
C PHE A 254 93.38 -39.26 71.59
N PHE A 255 92.43 -38.63 72.29
CA PHE A 255 92.31 -38.79 73.74
C PHE A 255 91.92 -40.22 74.14
N HIS A 256 91.07 -40.89 73.36
CA HIS A 256 90.69 -42.27 73.62
C HIS A 256 91.89 -43.22 73.46
N GLU A 257 92.71 -43.02 72.42
CA GLU A 257 93.94 -43.77 72.18
C GLU A 257 94.97 -43.54 73.29
N ALA A 258 95.19 -42.28 73.69
CA ALA A 258 96.08 -41.94 74.80
C ALA A 258 95.64 -42.61 76.12
N LEU A 259 94.34 -42.56 76.43
CA LEU A 259 93.76 -43.27 77.59
C LEU A 259 93.88 -44.79 77.45
N GLY A 260 93.75 -45.33 76.24
CA GLY A 260 93.97 -46.74 75.94
C GLY A 260 95.40 -47.15 76.23
N HIS A 261 96.38 -46.36 75.77
CA HIS A 261 97.80 -46.58 75.98
C HIS A 261 98.14 -46.55 77.48
N VAL A 262 97.70 -45.52 78.21
CA VAL A 262 97.93 -45.42 79.67
C VAL A 262 97.32 -46.62 80.40
N ARG A 263 96.09 -47.01 80.07
CA ARG A 263 95.45 -48.18 80.70
C ARG A 263 96.19 -49.48 80.40
N LYS A 264 96.77 -49.64 79.20
CA LYS A 264 97.59 -50.79 78.85
C LYS A 264 98.89 -50.79 79.65
N GLU A 265 99.57 -49.67 79.72
CA GLU A 265 100.81 -49.52 80.49
C GLU A 265 100.59 -49.77 81.99
N ILE A 266 99.47 -49.32 82.56
CA ILE A 266 99.08 -49.67 83.94
C ILE A 266 98.93 -51.18 84.10
N LYS A 267 98.29 -51.88 83.14
CA LYS A 267 98.13 -53.34 83.20
C LYS A 267 99.49 -54.04 83.09
N ASP A 268 100.33 -53.63 82.15
CA ASP A 268 101.64 -54.23 81.89
C ASP A 268 102.60 -53.97 83.06
N SER A 269 102.65 -52.75 83.59
CA SER A 269 103.41 -52.40 84.79
C SER A 269 102.94 -53.18 86.02
N ARG A 270 101.63 -53.30 86.26
CA ARG A 270 101.10 -54.12 87.37
C ARG A 270 101.44 -55.60 87.19
N LEU A 271 101.46 -56.11 85.95
CA LEU A 271 101.85 -57.49 85.65
C LEU A 271 103.34 -57.72 85.89
N GLN A 272 104.20 -56.83 85.37
CA GLN A 272 105.65 -56.85 85.59
C GLN A 272 105.96 -56.78 87.09
N TYR A 273 105.38 -55.82 87.81
CA TYR A 273 105.53 -55.70 89.26
C TYR A 273 105.13 -57.00 89.97
N ARG A 274 104.03 -57.63 89.57
CA ARG A 274 103.61 -58.92 90.13
C ARG A 274 104.61 -60.03 89.82
N GLN A 275 105.15 -60.09 88.60
CA GLN A 275 106.15 -61.09 88.19
C GLN A 275 107.49 -60.88 88.91
N GLU A 276 108.00 -59.66 88.96
CA GLU A 276 109.24 -59.30 89.65
C GLU A 276 109.13 -59.50 91.16
N ALA A 277 107.99 -59.11 91.76
CA ALA A 277 107.71 -59.39 93.16
C ALA A 277 107.66 -60.89 93.43
N LEU A 278 107.06 -61.68 92.52
CA LEU A 278 107.04 -63.14 92.61
C LEU A 278 108.43 -63.76 92.44
N GLN A 279 109.24 -63.29 91.50
CA GLN A 279 110.61 -63.76 91.28
C GLN A 279 111.51 -63.41 92.47
N SER A 280 111.40 -62.19 92.99
CA SER A 280 112.07 -61.74 94.20
C SER A 280 111.65 -62.56 95.42
N TYR A 281 110.35 -62.85 95.56
CA TYR A 281 109.83 -63.75 96.59
C TYR A 281 110.39 -65.16 96.44
N ARG A 282 110.34 -65.76 95.24
CA ARG A 282 110.89 -67.10 94.96
C ARG A 282 112.40 -67.18 95.22
N ARG A 283 113.16 -66.12 94.90
CA ARG A 283 114.59 -66.03 95.21
C ARG A 283 114.81 -66.00 96.72
N ARG A 284 114.14 -65.09 97.44
CA ARG A 284 114.23 -65.01 98.91
C ARG A 284 113.77 -66.30 99.60
N PHE A 285 112.76 -66.98 99.05
CA PHE A 285 112.28 -68.26 99.56
C PHE A 285 113.35 -69.34 99.43
N ARG A 286 114.01 -69.44 98.27
CA ARG A 286 115.14 -70.37 98.05
C ARG A 286 116.32 -70.08 98.99
N GLU A 287 116.68 -68.81 99.17
CA GLU A 287 117.74 -68.38 100.08
C GLU A 287 117.39 -68.69 101.56
N ALA A 288 116.12 -68.57 101.95
CA ALA A 288 115.65 -68.95 103.28
C ALA A 288 115.65 -70.47 103.49
N THR A 289 115.29 -71.26 102.48
CA THR A 289 115.38 -72.73 102.52
C THR A 289 116.84 -73.21 102.64
N ALA A 290 117.80 -72.49 102.06
CA ALA A 290 119.23 -72.73 102.23
C ALA A 290 119.80 -72.27 103.59
N GLY A 291 118.95 -71.79 104.51
CA GLY A 291 119.31 -71.40 105.88
C GLY A 291 119.98 -70.03 106.04
N LYS A 292 120.13 -69.25 104.96
CA LYS A 292 120.85 -67.96 104.98
C LYS A 292 120.02 -66.79 105.52
N ILE A 293 118.69 -66.86 105.45
CA ILE A 293 117.74 -65.84 105.93
C ILE A 293 116.45 -66.49 106.47
N LYS A 294 115.68 -65.78 107.31
CA LYS A 294 114.38 -66.26 107.82
C LYS A 294 113.30 -66.24 106.72
N PHE A 295 112.39 -67.22 106.74
CA PHE A 295 111.33 -67.35 105.72
C PHE A 295 110.46 -66.08 105.61
N PRO A 296 110.10 -65.63 104.39
CA PRO A 296 109.30 -64.42 104.21
C PRO A 296 107.87 -64.58 104.77
N PRO A 297 107.34 -63.63 105.56
CA PRO A 297 105.96 -63.67 106.07
C PRO A 297 104.93 -63.39 104.97
N ILE A 298 103.81 -64.15 104.95
CA ILE A 298 102.69 -63.97 104.02
C ILE A 298 101.96 -62.68 104.39
N ARG A 299 101.97 -61.69 103.49
CA ARG A 299 101.14 -60.48 103.62
C ARG A 299 99.69 -60.80 103.22
N THR A 300 98.78 -60.82 104.19
CA THR A 300 97.33 -60.75 103.96
C THR A 300 96.93 -59.28 103.81
N PHE A 301 96.56 -58.85 102.60
CA PHE A 301 96.06 -57.49 102.38
C PHE A 301 94.57 -57.42 102.74
N HIS A 302 94.24 -56.65 103.78
CA HIS A 302 92.88 -56.16 104.01
C HIS A 302 92.60 -55.00 103.03
N LYS A 303 91.49 -55.08 102.30
CA LYS A 303 91.11 -54.12 101.26
C LYS A 303 90.47 -52.89 101.93
N THR A 304 91.26 -51.97 102.46
CA THR A 304 90.76 -50.66 102.90
C THR A 304 90.63 -49.73 101.70
N ALA A 305 89.42 -49.20 101.51
CA ALA A 305 88.96 -48.57 100.29
C ALA A 305 89.00 -47.03 100.39
N HIS A 306 90.15 -46.41 100.65
CA HIS A 306 90.22 -44.95 100.66
C HIS A 306 91.60 -44.48 100.24
N MET A 307 91.73 -43.99 99.01
CA MET A 307 92.82 -43.09 98.63
C MET A 307 92.22 -41.95 97.83
N THR A 308 91.72 -40.97 98.58
CA THR A 308 91.38 -39.64 98.07
C THR A 308 92.71 -38.89 97.91
N LEU A 309 93.29 -38.95 96.71
CA LEU A 309 94.44 -38.11 96.38
C LEU A 309 93.91 -36.76 95.89
N LYS A 310 93.77 -35.81 96.83
CA LYS A 310 93.87 -34.38 96.50
C LYS A 310 95.35 -34.09 96.27
N CYS A 311 95.73 -33.83 95.03
CA CYS A 311 97.07 -33.37 94.68
C CYS A 311 96.95 -32.00 94.02
N ASP A 312 97.23 -30.96 94.79
CA ASP A 312 97.50 -29.60 94.30
C ASP A 312 98.99 -29.50 93.98
N PHE A 313 99.45 -29.93 92.80
CA PHE A 313 100.83 -29.62 92.38
C PHE A 313 100.98 -29.46 90.86
N ILE A 314 101.66 -28.38 90.49
CA ILE A 314 102.27 -28.13 89.18
C ILE A 314 103.54 -29.01 89.11
N PHE A 315 103.43 -30.22 88.56
CA PHE A 315 104.57 -31.10 88.26
C PHE A 315 104.66 -31.32 86.75
N GLU A 316 105.88 -31.50 86.23
CA GLU A 316 106.14 -31.82 84.83
C GLU A 316 105.59 -33.23 84.51
N ILE A 317 104.83 -33.37 83.41
CA ILE A 317 104.00 -34.56 83.08
C ILE A 317 104.81 -35.87 83.11
N SER A 318 106.11 -35.80 82.84
CA SER A 318 107.02 -36.95 82.82
C SER A 318 107.07 -37.71 84.16
N ASP A 319 106.98 -37.01 85.29
CA ASP A 319 107.25 -37.56 86.63
C ASP A 319 106.03 -38.22 87.29
N LEU A 320 104.87 -38.19 86.63
CA LEU A 320 103.64 -38.78 87.18
C LEU A 320 103.62 -40.30 87.03
N THR A 321 103.12 -40.99 88.06
CA THR A 321 102.79 -42.42 87.97
C THR A 321 101.68 -42.64 86.94
N TRP A 322 101.66 -43.81 86.29
CA TRP A 322 100.70 -44.08 85.21
C TRP A 322 99.23 -43.94 85.65
N GLU A 323 98.93 -44.26 86.91
CA GLU A 323 97.57 -44.09 87.48
C GLU A 323 97.17 -42.62 87.63
N GLN A 324 98.12 -41.74 87.97
CA GLN A 324 97.88 -40.29 88.02
C GLN A 324 97.73 -39.71 86.61
N LYS A 325 98.51 -40.18 85.64
CA LYS A 325 98.38 -39.80 84.22
C LYS A 325 97.00 -40.15 83.66
N GLU A 326 96.43 -41.29 84.05
CA GLU A 326 95.06 -41.68 83.66
C GLU A 326 93.99 -40.71 84.20
N GLN A 327 94.10 -40.34 85.48
CA GLN A 327 93.12 -39.47 86.13
C GLN A 327 93.14 -38.05 85.55
N VAL A 328 94.32 -37.52 85.19
CA VAL A 328 94.46 -36.21 84.54
C VAL A 328 93.84 -36.22 83.14
N LEU A 329 94.06 -37.26 82.33
CA LEU A 329 93.47 -37.37 80.99
C LEU A 329 91.93 -37.51 81.03
N ARG A 330 91.40 -38.26 82.00
CA ARG A 330 89.94 -38.35 82.23
C ARG A 330 89.34 -36.99 82.62
N LEU A 331 90.03 -36.24 83.49
CA LEU A 331 89.60 -34.91 83.91
C LEU A 331 89.63 -33.90 82.74
N LEU A 332 90.66 -33.96 81.90
CA LEU A 332 90.79 -33.10 80.71
C LEU A 332 89.65 -33.37 79.71
N PHE A 333 89.30 -34.64 79.47
CA PHE A 333 88.17 -35.02 78.61
C PHE A 333 86.83 -34.50 79.16
N ALA A 334 86.62 -34.60 80.48
CA ALA A 334 85.42 -34.03 81.11
C ALA A 334 85.37 -32.50 80.96
N LYS A 335 86.51 -31.82 81.12
CA LYS A 335 86.62 -30.36 80.99
C LYS A 335 86.38 -29.89 79.54
N MET A 336 86.89 -30.62 78.54
CA MET A 336 86.67 -30.32 77.11
C MET A 336 85.22 -30.56 76.66
N ASN A 337 84.55 -31.55 77.23
CA ASN A 337 83.13 -31.82 76.96
C ASN A 337 82.16 -30.91 77.74
N GLY A 338 82.70 -29.89 78.43
CA GLY A 338 81.87 -28.88 79.09
C GLY A 338 81.32 -29.29 80.45
N CYS A 339 81.82 -30.38 81.07
CA CYS A 339 81.54 -30.66 82.48
C CYS A 339 82.33 -29.68 83.36
N ARG A 340 81.80 -28.46 83.51
CA ARG A 340 82.14 -27.59 84.62
C ARG A 340 81.40 -28.08 85.85
N GLU A 341 82.11 -28.12 86.99
CA GLU A 341 81.47 -28.20 88.29
C GLU A 341 80.34 -27.17 88.38
N SER A 342 79.21 -27.62 88.90
CA SER A 342 77.94 -26.91 89.00
C SER A 342 78.12 -25.47 89.52
N GLN A 343 77.77 -24.46 88.72
CA GLN A 343 77.39 -23.13 89.22
C GLN A 343 76.52 -22.35 88.22
N VAL A 344 75.27 -22.12 88.66
CA VAL A 344 74.31 -21.07 88.30
C VAL A 344 73.60 -21.17 86.94
N SER A 345 72.41 -21.77 86.99
CA SER A 345 71.29 -21.53 86.08
C SER A 345 70.82 -20.07 86.12
N ARG A 346 70.64 -19.41 84.97
CA ARG A 346 69.46 -18.54 84.75
C ARG A 346 69.18 -18.26 83.27
N GLN A 347 67.97 -18.71 82.88
CA GLN A 347 67.09 -18.17 81.84
C GLN A 347 67.33 -18.53 80.36
N VAL A 348 66.72 -19.67 80.02
CA VAL A 348 65.92 -19.88 78.81
C VAL A 348 64.73 -18.90 78.76
N ALA A 349 64.49 -18.25 77.61
CA ALA A 349 63.16 -18.13 76.99
C ALA A 349 63.23 -17.38 75.65
N LEU A 350 62.98 -18.09 74.54
CA LEU A 350 62.33 -17.53 73.35
C LEU A 350 60.83 -17.46 73.61
N PRO A 351 60.09 -16.42 73.14
CA PRO A 351 58.67 -16.54 72.92
C PRO A 351 58.37 -16.84 71.44
N ALA A 352 57.51 -17.84 71.25
CA ALA A 352 56.75 -18.09 70.04
C ALA A 352 55.80 -16.91 69.76
N SER A 353 55.69 -16.52 68.48
CA SER A 353 54.66 -15.59 68.00
C SER A 353 53.58 -16.36 67.25
N THR A 354 52.39 -16.29 67.83
CA THR A 354 51.07 -16.83 67.47
C THR A 354 50.64 -16.61 66.01
N GLU A 355 50.27 -17.70 65.34
CA GLU A 355 49.31 -17.69 64.23
C GLU A 355 47.90 -17.42 64.79
N LYS A 356 47.25 -16.38 64.26
CA LYS A 356 45.80 -16.20 64.27
C LYS A 356 45.35 -16.03 62.81
N ARG A 357 44.69 -17.04 62.25
CA ARG A 357 43.65 -16.83 61.24
C ARG A 357 42.48 -17.74 61.57
N SER A 358 41.44 -17.08 62.08
CA SER A 358 40.10 -17.59 62.28
C SER A 358 39.49 -18.07 60.97
N PHE A 359 38.97 -19.29 60.98
CA PHE A 359 37.86 -19.71 60.13
C PHE A 359 36.62 -18.87 60.50
N THR A 360 36.02 -18.22 59.52
CA THR A 360 34.60 -17.84 59.55
C THR A 360 33.98 -18.36 58.27
N GLU A 361 33.32 -19.49 58.42
CA GLU A 361 32.28 -20.01 57.54
C GLU A 361 31.05 -19.10 57.72
N ASN A 362 30.56 -18.54 56.63
CA ASN A 362 29.23 -17.92 56.54
C ASN A 362 28.74 -18.12 55.11
N ASP A 363 27.96 -19.19 54.92
CA ASP A 363 26.86 -19.19 53.97
C ASP A 363 25.79 -18.19 54.45
N VAL A 364 25.17 -17.49 53.50
CA VAL A 364 23.71 -17.22 53.39
C VAL A 364 23.47 -16.01 52.47
N ALA A 365 22.75 -16.30 51.38
CA ALA A 365 21.82 -15.46 50.61
C ALA A 365 22.27 -14.10 50.06
N GLY A 366 22.26 -14.01 48.72
CA GLY A 366 22.34 -12.79 47.92
C GLY A 366 22.50 -13.12 46.45
#